data_AF-A0A970XEN4-F1
#
_entry.id   AF-A0A970XEN4-F1
#
_cell.length_a   1.000
_cell.length_b   1.000
_cell.length_c   1.000
_cell.angle_alpha   90.00
_cell.angle_beta   90.00
_cell.angle_gamma   90.00
#
_symmetry.space_group_name_H-M   'P 1'
#
loop_
_entity.id
_entity.type
_entity.pdbx_description
1 polymer ?
#
loop_
_entity_poly.entity_id
_entity_poly.type
_entity_poly.pdbx_seq_one_letter_code
_entity_poly.pdbx_strand_id
1 'polypeptide(L)' 'MYELFRYDRQAKAFYDKLPDYVRDQIATRAGGVHSMESLRDYAENLLRWDE' A
#
# COMPACT_ATOMS: atom_id res chain seq x y z
N MET A 1 -2.62 2.76 8.37
CA MET A 1 -1.85 3.38 7.26
C MET A 1 -1.09 4.66 7.61
N TYR A 2 -1.76 5.73 8.07
CA TYR A 2 -1.08 7.01 8.34
C TYR A 2 0.04 6.91 9.40
N GLU A 3 -0.10 5.99 10.36
CA GLU A 3 0.94 5.68 11.34
C GLU A 3 2.11 4.90 10.72
N LEU A 4 1.84 3.89 9.88
CA LEU A 4 2.87 3.14 9.15
C LEU A 4 3.78 4.09 8.36
N PHE A 5 3.21 5.04 7.62
CA PHE A 5 4.00 5.99 6.83
C PHE A 5 4.79 7.01 7.66
N ARG A 6 4.40 7.23 8.92
CA ARG A 6 5.16 8.09 9.85
C ARG A 6 6.38 7.38 10.41
N TYR A 7 6.25 6.10 10.74
CA TYR A 7 7.33 5.31 11.33
C TYR A 7 8.23 4.62 10.29
N ASP A 8 7.69 4.32 9.11
CA ASP A 8 8.38 3.60 8.05
C ASP A 8 8.38 4.42 6.75
N ARG A 9 9.50 5.11 6.51
CA ARG A 9 9.70 5.88 5.28
C ARG A 9 9.80 4.98 4.04
N GLN A 10 10.22 3.73 4.19
CA GLN A 10 10.30 2.79 3.07
C GLN A 10 8.90 2.38 2.64
N ALA A 11 7.98 2.17 3.60
CA ALA A 11 6.57 1.93 3.31
C ALA A 11 5.93 3.08 2.53
N LYS A 12 6.23 4.33 2.93
CA LYS A 12 5.75 5.50 2.19
C LYS A 12 6.32 5.55 0.77
N ALA A 13 7.64 5.37 0.62
CA ALA A 13 8.31 5.41 -0.67
C ALA A 13 7.87 4.28 -1.61
N PHE A 14 7.54 3.10 -1.09
CA PHE A 14 6.93 2.01 -1.85
C PHE A 14 5.53 2.39 -2.30
N TYR A 15 4.69 2.87 -1.38
CA TYR A 15 3.33 3.29 -1.69
C TYR A 15 3.28 4.36 -2.79
N ASP A 16 4.12 5.40 -2.70
CA ASP A 16 4.18 6.48 -3.71
C ASP A 16 4.62 6.01 -5.11
N LYS A 17 5.27 4.85 -5.23
CA LYS A 17 5.67 4.27 -6.52
C LYS A 17 4.56 3.42 -7.17
N LEU A 18 3.49 3.11 -6.44
CA LEU A 18 2.40 2.30 -6.95
C LEU A 18 1.52 3.11 -7.93
N PRO A 19 0.87 2.45 -8.90
CA PRO A 19 -0.11 3.09 -9.78
C PRO A 19 -1.23 3.79 -8.99
N ASP A 20 -1.80 4.87 -9.54
CA ASP A 20 -2.88 5.62 -8.89
C ASP A 20 -4.05 4.72 -8.47
N TYR A 21 -4.47 3.77 -9.31
CA TYR A 21 -5.57 2.86 -9.00
C TYR A 21 -5.25 1.93 -7.82
N VAL A 22 -3.99 1.49 -7.68
CA VAL A 22 -3.55 0.65 -6.56
C VAL A 22 -3.53 1.48 -5.28
N ARG A 23 -2.98 2.70 -5.35
CA ARG A 23 -2.97 3.65 -4.23
C ARG A 23 -4.39 3.96 -3.76
N ASP A 24 -5.32 4.23 -4.67
CA ASP A 24 -6.72 4.53 -4.34
C ASP A 24 -7.45 3.36 -3.65
N GLN A 25 -7.26 2.14 -4.16
CA GLN A 25 -7.81 0.93 -3.54
C GLN A 25 -7.23 0.67 -2.14
N ILE A 26 -5.92 0.86 -1.99
CA ILE A 26 -5.25 0.76 -0.69
C ILE A 26 -5.77 1.84 0.28
N ALA A 27 -5.94 3.08 -0.18
CA ALA A 27 -6.47 4.18 0.63
C ALA A 27 -7.89 3.89 1.11
N THR A 28 -8.72 3.28 0.26
CA THR A 28 -10.10 2.85 0.59
C THR A 28 -10.14 1.76 1.67
N ARG A 29 -9.09 0.91 1.76
CA ARG A 29 -8.96 -0.15 2.76
C ARG A 29 -7.73 0.02 3.67
N ALA A 30 -7.42 1.26 4.01
CA ALA A 30 -6.26 1.62 4.82
C ALA A 30 -6.23 1.00 6.24
N GLY A 31 -7.38 0.49 6.72
CA GLY A 31 -7.52 -0.18 8.02
C GLY A 31 -6.96 -1.60 8.10
N GLY A 32 -6.59 -2.22 6.97
CA GLY A 32 -5.92 -3.52 6.94
C GLY A 32 -4.40 -3.43 6.79
N VAL A 33 -3.86 -2.25 6.50
CA VAL A 33 -2.45 -2.06 6.14
C VAL A 33 -1.70 -1.39 7.28
N HIS A 34 -1.09 -2.23 8.11
CA HIS A 34 -0.39 -1.82 9.34
C HIS A 34 1.13 -1.99 9.28
N SER A 35 1.64 -2.75 8.31
CA SER A 35 3.06 -3.06 8.14
C SER A 35 3.47 -2.98 6.66
N MET A 36 4.77 -2.83 6.41
CA MET A 36 5.33 -2.87 5.05
C MET A 36 4.99 -4.19 4.32
N GLU A 37 5.01 -5.30 5.05
CA GLU A 37 4.65 -6.62 4.50
C GLU A 37 3.18 -6.68 4.04
N SER A 38 2.23 -6.24 4.88
CA SER A 38 0.81 -6.19 4.51
C SER A 38 0.54 -5.21 3.37
N LEU A 39 1.27 -4.09 3.33
CA LEU A 39 1.20 -3.13 2.21
C LEU A 39 1.64 -3.78 0.90
N ARG A 40 2.77 -4.48 0.95
CA ARG A 40 3.34 -5.14 -0.22
C ARG A 40 2.45 -6.29 -0.70
N ASP A 41 2.00 -7.16 0.20
CA ASP A 41 1.09 -8.27 -0.14
C ASP A 41 -0.20 -7.77 -0.78
N TYR A 42 -0.79 -6.71 -0.21
CA TYR A 42 -2.00 -6.12 -0.76
C TYR A 42 -1.76 -5.47 -2.13
N ALA A 43 -0.65 -4.75 -2.30
CA ALA A 43 -0.27 -4.18 -3.59
C ALA A 43 0.01 -5.26 -4.65
N GLU A 44 0.72 -6.33 -4.30
CA GLU A 44 1.00 -7.46 -5.20
C GLU A 44 -0.28 -8.17 -5.63
N ASN A 45 -1.23 -8.37 -4.71
CA ASN A 45 -2.56 -8.89 -5.07
C ASN A 45 -3.26 -7.97 -6.08
N LEU A 46 -3.35 -6.66 -5.79
CA LEU A 46 -4.02 -5.71 -6.68
C LEU A 46 -3.39 -5.63 -8.07
N LEU A 47 -2.05 -5.59 -8.15
CA LEU A 47 -1.32 -5.57 -9.41
C LEU A 47 -1.53 -6.83 -10.24
N ARG A 48 -1.74 -7.98 -9.58
CA ARG A 48 -1.99 -9.26 -10.26
C ARG A 48 -3.41 -9.37 -10.83
N TRP A 49 -4.38 -8.67 -10.25
CA TRP A 49 -5.75 -8.62 -10.75
C TRP A 49 -5.97 -7.57 -11.87
N ASP A 50 -4.94 -6.78 -12.19
CA ASP A 50 -4.95 -5.76 -13.26
C ASP A 50 -4.44 -6.29 -14.62
N GLU A 51 -3.96 -7.53 -14.69
CA GLU A 51 -3.60 -8.27 -15.93
C GLU A 51 -4.78 -9.10 -16.45
#